data_AF-R7THN1-F1
#
_entry.id   AF-R7THN1-F1
#
_cell.length_a   1.000
_cell.length_b   1.000
_cell.length_c   1.000
_cell.angle_alpha   90.00
_cell.angle_beta   90.00
_cell.angle_gamma   90.00
#
_symmetry.space_group_name_H-M   'P 1'
#
loop_
_entity.id
_entity.type
_entity.pdbx_description
1 polymer ?
#
loop_
_entity_poly.entity_id
_entity_poly.type
_entity_poly.pdbx_seq_one_letter_code
_entity_poly.pdbx_strand_id
1 'polypeptide(L)'
;CSAGWESYDDNCYSLIKTDALTWMEAEGQCKEWGAHLVSILSQNEMDFIHDLLVQNEVFNTGTYIGLTDTDEEGIWRWVDSGQKAIYSYWEVRQNTYSEPDGSFLENCAVILLSSLRGHRSWRDVPC
;
A
#
# COMPACT_ATOMS: atom_id res chain seq x y z
N CYS A 1 4.54 -20.23 3.43
CA CYS A 1 5.45 -19.09 3.54
C CYS A 1 6.60 -19.40 4.48
N SER A 2 7.72 -18.68 4.39
CA SER A 2 8.83 -18.78 5.34
C SER A 2 8.40 -18.28 6.74
N ALA A 3 9.14 -18.64 7.79
CA ALA A 3 8.87 -18.12 9.13
C ALA A 3 8.90 -16.57 9.13
N GLY A 4 7.92 -15.94 9.79
CA GLY A 4 7.77 -14.48 9.81
C GLY A 4 6.99 -13.88 8.63
N TRP A 5 6.41 -14.73 7.77
CA TRP A 5 5.53 -14.34 6.68
C TRP A 5 4.14 -14.95 6.88
N GLU A 6 3.12 -14.15 6.63
CA GLU A 6 1.72 -14.57 6.68
C GLU A 6 1.26 -15.01 5.30
N SER A 7 0.55 -16.13 5.22
CA SER A 7 0.01 -16.65 3.96
C SER A 7 -1.42 -16.17 3.74
N TYR A 8 -1.70 -15.71 2.52
CA TYR A 8 -3.07 -15.46 2.06
C TYR A 8 -3.16 -15.83 0.58
N ASP A 9 -4.16 -16.64 0.24
CA ASP A 9 -4.25 -17.35 -1.05
C ASP A 9 -2.92 -18.04 -1.41
N ASP A 10 -2.39 -17.78 -2.62
CA ASP A 10 -1.14 -18.36 -3.12
C ASP A 10 0.09 -17.47 -2.82
N ASN A 11 -0.06 -16.42 -2.01
CA ASN A 11 0.96 -15.41 -1.74
C ASN A 11 1.42 -15.40 -0.28
N CYS A 12 2.58 -14.76 -0.07
CA CYS A 12 3.21 -14.57 1.24
C CYS A 12 3.46 -13.10 1.49
N TYR A 13 3.07 -12.62 2.67
CA TYR A 13 3.14 -11.21 3.05
C TYR A 13 3.98 -11.03 4.31
N SER A 14 4.75 -9.97 4.38
CA SER A 14 5.48 -9.57 5.59
C SER A 14 5.43 -8.06 5.73
N LEU A 15 5.53 -7.60 6.98
CA LEU A 15 5.41 -6.19 7.33
C LEU A 15 6.75 -5.68 7.83
N ILE A 16 7.25 -4.61 7.21
CA ILE A 16 8.41 -3.87 7.67
C ILE A 16 7.91 -2.75 8.61
N LYS A 17 8.26 -2.81 9.90
CA LYS A 17 7.90 -1.78 10.89
C LYS A 17 9.05 -0.79 11.09
N THR A 18 9.05 0.29 10.31
CA THR A 18 10.05 1.36 10.41
C THR A 18 9.48 2.67 9.82
N ASP A 19 9.88 3.80 10.39
CA ASP A 19 9.56 5.14 9.85
C ASP A 19 10.74 5.75 9.07
N ALA A 20 11.81 4.97 8.88
CA ALA A 20 13.09 5.48 8.37
C ALA A 20 13.29 5.32 6.86
N LEU A 21 12.27 4.87 6.12
CA LEU A 21 12.38 4.56 4.69
C LEU A 21 11.49 5.47 3.86
N THR A 22 12.04 5.94 2.74
CA THR A 22 11.26 6.42 1.59
C THR A 22 10.55 5.25 0.90
N TRP A 23 9.60 5.56 0.00
CA TRP A 23 8.90 4.51 -0.75
C TRP A 23 9.88 3.67 -1.58
N MET A 24 10.86 4.33 -2.22
CA MET A 24 11.88 3.66 -3.05
C MET A 24 12.77 2.72 -2.22
N GLU A 25 13.15 3.13 -1.00
CA GLU A 25 13.95 2.29 -0.11
C GLU A 25 13.14 1.10 0.43
N ALA A 26 11.83 1.29 0.68
CA ALA A 26 10.94 0.19 1.08
C ALA A 26 10.81 -0.87 -0.03
N GLU A 27 10.60 -0.46 -1.28
CA GLU A 27 10.61 -1.38 -2.43
C GLU A 27 11.97 -2.06 -2.62
N GLY A 28 13.07 -1.34 -2.41
CA GLY A 28 14.42 -1.91 -2.41
C GLY A 28 14.57 -3.01 -1.36
N GLN A 29 14.09 -2.77 -0.14
CA GLN A 29 14.13 -3.76 0.94
C GLN A 29 13.28 -4.99 0.65
N CYS A 30 12.08 -4.82 0.06
CA CYS A 30 11.25 -5.93 -0.39
C CYS A 30 11.96 -6.78 -1.44
N LYS A 31 12.64 -6.15 -2.41
CA LYS A 31 13.42 -6.83 -3.44
C LYS A 31 14.59 -7.63 -2.87
N GLU A 32 15.27 -7.13 -1.85
CA GLU A 32 16.32 -7.89 -1.14
C GLU A 32 15.78 -9.18 -0.50
N TRP A 33 14.50 -9.21 -0.13
CA TRP A 33 13.83 -10.41 0.39
C TRP A 33 13.26 -11.32 -0.71
N GLY A 34 13.49 -10.99 -1.99
CA GLY A 34 12.90 -11.69 -3.13
C GLY A 34 11.40 -11.45 -3.28
N ALA A 35 10.92 -10.28 -2.83
CA ALA A 35 9.53 -9.86 -2.88
C ALA A 35 9.40 -8.45 -3.49
N HIS A 36 8.18 -7.90 -3.47
CA HIS A 36 7.85 -6.53 -3.85
C HIS A 36 6.94 -5.92 -2.79
N LEU A 37 6.85 -4.58 -2.76
CA LEU A 37 5.76 -3.91 -2.07
C LEU A 37 4.42 -4.45 -2.60
N VAL A 38 3.47 -4.61 -1.69
CA VAL A 38 2.25 -5.40 -1.94
C VAL A 38 1.37 -4.79 -3.04
N SER A 39 0.92 -5.63 -3.96
CA SER A 39 -0.22 -5.35 -4.83
C SER A 39 -1.52 -5.81 -4.17
N ILE A 40 -2.61 -5.04 -4.35
CA ILE A 40 -3.91 -5.36 -3.76
C ILE A 40 -4.95 -5.39 -4.87
N LEU A 41 -5.39 -6.58 -5.23
CA LEU A 41 -6.16 -6.84 -6.44
C LEU A 41 -7.63 -7.10 -6.16
N SER A 42 -8.02 -7.23 -4.89
CA SER A 42 -9.40 -7.53 -4.50
C SER A 42 -9.78 -6.96 -3.14
N GLN A 43 -11.08 -6.93 -2.87
CA GLN A 43 -11.61 -6.56 -1.55
C GLN A 43 -11.14 -7.50 -0.45
N ASN A 44 -11.11 -8.82 -0.72
CA ASN A 44 -10.72 -9.81 0.29
C ASN A 44 -9.23 -9.69 0.64
N GLU A 45 -8.38 -9.40 -0.34
CA GLU A 45 -6.96 -9.14 -0.10
C GLU A 45 -6.78 -7.85 0.71
N MET A 46 -7.53 -6.79 0.40
CA MET A 46 -7.53 -5.57 1.21
C MET A 46 -8.00 -5.83 2.66
N ASP A 47 -8.99 -6.70 2.86
CA ASP A 47 -9.45 -7.11 4.19
C ASP A 47 -8.37 -7.89 4.95
N PHE A 48 -7.67 -8.82 4.28
CA PHE A 48 -6.54 -9.53 4.87
C PHE A 48 -5.40 -8.57 5.27
N ILE A 49 -5.01 -7.65 4.39
CA ILE A 49 -3.97 -6.65 4.70
C ILE A 49 -4.40 -5.75 5.85
N HIS A 50 -5.67 -5.33 5.88
CA HIS A 50 -6.21 -4.56 7.00
C HIS A 50 -6.07 -5.32 8.33
N ASP A 51 -6.47 -6.59 8.37
CA ASP A 51 -6.37 -7.40 9.59
C ASP A 51 -4.92 -7.62 10.00
N LEU A 52 -4.01 -7.82 9.03
CA LEU A 52 -2.57 -7.92 9.27
C LEU A 52 -2.03 -6.66 9.95
N LEU A 53 -2.41 -5.47 9.47
CA LEU A 53 -2.00 -4.19 10.04
C LEU A 53 -2.58 -3.96 11.44
N VAL A 54 -3.86 -4.28 11.64
CA VAL A 54 -4.55 -4.19 12.94
C VAL A 54 -3.88 -5.08 13.98
N GLN A 55 -3.62 -6.35 13.65
CA GLN A 55 -2.97 -7.32 14.54
C GLN A 55 -1.53 -6.90 14.89
N ASN A 56 -0.90 -6.12 14.02
CA ASN A 56 0.44 -5.59 14.20
C ASN A 56 0.48 -4.19 14.81
N GLU A 57 -0.67 -3.66 15.25
CA GLU A 57 -0.81 -2.37 15.90
C GLU A 57 -0.36 -1.16 15.05
N VAL A 58 -0.47 -1.27 13.72
CA VAL A 58 -0.09 -0.20 12.78
C VAL A 58 -1.23 0.80 12.64
N PHE A 59 -1.35 1.72 13.60
CA PHE A 59 -2.39 2.75 13.62
C PHE A 59 -1.81 4.14 13.41
N ASN A 60 -2.59 5.02 12.76
CA ASN A 60 -2.28 6.44 12.56
C ASN A 60 -0.94 6.69 11.86
N THR A 61 -0.45 5.72 11.08
CA THR A 61 0.73 5.82 10.24
C THR A 61 0.40 5.30 8.83
N GLY A 62 1.17 5.76 7.83
CA GLY A 62 1.07 5.30 6.45
C GLY A 62 1.88 4.04 6.24
N THR A 63 1.28 3.01 5.66
CA THR A 63 1.99 1.81 5.22
C THR A 63 2.13 1.82 3.71
N TYR A 64 3.37 1.87 3.19
CA TYR A 64 3.60 1.84 1.75
C TYR A 64 3.07 0.56 1.09
N ILE A 65 2.48 0.73 -0.09
CA ILE A 65 2.07 -0.36 -0.99
C ILE A 65 2.72 -0.18 -2.35
N GLY A 66 2.69 -1.22 -3.17
CA GLY A 66 3.39 -1.26 -4.46
C GLY A 66 2.74 -0.44 -5.56
N LEU A 67 1.85 0.51 -5.25
CA LEU A 67 1.13 1.29 -6.23
C LEU A 67 1.83 2.63 -6.48
N THR A 68 2.08 2.95 -7.75
CA THR A 68 2.73 4.18 -8.19
C THR A 68 2.25 4.59 -9.58
N ASP A 69 2.25 5.89 -9.88
CA ASP A 69 2.05 6.44 -11.22
C ASP A 69 3.27 7.25 -11.72
N THR A 70 4.45 7.02 -11.12
CA THR A 70 5.73 7.66 -11.48
C THR A 70 6.08 7.59 -12.97
N ASP A 71 5.64 6.53 -13.66
CA ASP A 71 5.85 6.36 -15.11
C ASP A 71 4.94 7.25 -15.97
N GLU A 72 3.70 7.46 -15.52
CA GLU A 72 2.65 8.18 -16.26
C GLU A 72 1.58 8.69 -15.29
N GLU A 73 1.64 9.98 -14.98
CA GLU A 73 0.69 10.72 -14.13
C GLU A 73 -0.77 10.33 -14.37
N GLY A 74 -1.46 9.97 -13.28
CA GLY A 74 -2.86 9.55 -13.32
C GLY A 74 -3.07 8.11 -13.80
N ILE A 75 -2.01 7.37 -14.14
CA ILE A 75 -2.07 5.95 -14.45
C ILE A 75 -1.26 5.11 -13.46
N TRP A 76 -1.94 4.77 -12.37
CA TRP A 76 -1.41 3.93 -11.29
C TRP A 76 -1.18 2.47 -11.70
N ARG A 77 0.02 1.97 -11.41
CA ARG A 77 0.50 0.61 -11.71
C ARG A 77 1.08 -0.04 -10.47
N TRP A 78 0.96 -1.36 -10.42
CA TRP A 78 1.63 -2.18 -9.41
C TRP A 78 3.07 -2.46 -9.82
N VAL A 79 4.02 -2.29 -8.91
CA VAL A 79 5.46 -2.39 -9.21
C VAL A 79 5.96 -3.82 -9.39
N ASP A 80 5.20 -4.81 -8.92
CA ASP A 80 5.49 -6.23 -9.08
C ASP A 80 5.25 -6.73 -10.51
N SER A 81 4.19 -6.21 -11.16
CA SER A 81 3.63 -6.73 -12.41
C SER A 81 3.62 -5.71 -13.54
N GLY A 82 3.75 -4.42 -13.21
CA GLY A 82 3.55 -3.29 -14.12
C GLY A 82 2.09 -3.11 -14.57
N GLN A 83 1.15 -3.89 -14.02
CA GLN A 83 -0.25 -3.82 -14.45
C GLN A 83 -0.94 -2.59 -13.90
N LYS A 84 -1.80 -1.97 -14.72
CA LYS A 84 -2.67 -0.87 -14.28
C LYS A 84 -3.61 -1.36 -13.18
N ALA A 85 -3.76 -0.59 -12.12
CA ALA A 85 -4.75 -0.87 -11.08
C ALA A 85 -6.17 -0.74 -11.62
N ILE A 86 -6.96 -1.80 -11.45
CA ILE A 86 -8.39 -1.85 -11.75
C ILE A 86 -9.25 -1.84 -10.47
N TYR A 87 -8.69 -2.34 -9.38
CA TYR A 87 -9.25 -2.27 -8.04
C TYR A 87 -8.57 -1.12 -7.30
N SER A 88 -9.34 -0.35 -6.53
CA SER A 88 -8.81 0.73 -5.73
C SER A 88 -9.55 0.92 -4.43
N TYR A 89 -8.83 1.39 -3.41
CA TYR A 89 -9.41 1.80 -2.13
C TYR A 89 -9.02 3.24 -1.76
N TRP A 90 -8.91 4.11 -2.77
CA TRP A 90 -8.61 5.54 -2.60
C TRP A 90 -9.56 6.22 -1.63
N GLU A 91 -9.04 7.14 -0.82
CA GLU A 91 -9.85 7.89 0.12
C GLU A 91 -10.82 8.82 -0.63
N VAL A 92 -12.11 8.66 -0.34
CA VAL A 92 -13.16 9.55 -0.86
C VAL A 92 -13.57 10.51 0.25
N ARG A 93 -13.40 11.81 0.01
CA ARG A 93 -13.83 12.85 0.95
C ARG A 93 -14.99 13.65 0.38
N GLN A 94 -16.07 13.75 1.15
CA GLN A 94 -17.32 14.39 0.71
C GLN A 94 -17.20 15.92 0.55
N ASN A 95 -16.29 16.56 1.30
CA ASN A 95 -16.20 18.02 1.40
C ASN A 95 -14.83 18.60 0.97
N THR A 96 -13.92 17.75 0.49
CA THR A 96 -12.58 18.12 -0.01
C THR A 96 -12.22 17.25 -1.22
N TYR A 97 -11.02 17.41 -1.78
CA TYR A 97 -10.52 16.52 -2.83
C TYR A 97 -10.43 15.08 -2.32
N SER A 98 -10.74 14.15 -3.23
CA SER A 98 -10.59 12.70 -3.05
C SER A 98 -9.28 12.30 -3.70
N GLU A 99 -8.66 11.25 -3.18
CA GLU A 99 -7.37 10.77 -3.67
C GLU A 99 -7.53 10.02 -5.00
N PRO A 100 -6.48 9.98 -5.84
CA PRO A 100 -5.22 10.71 -5.71
C PRO A 100 -5.36 12.22 -6.03
N ASP A 101 -4.76 13.10 -5.22
CA ASP A 101 -4.89 14.57 -5.37
C ASP A 101 -3.58 15.37 -5.50
N GLY A 102 -2.41 14.73 -5.30
CA GLY A 102 -1.11 15.39 -5.24
C GLY A 102 -0.42 15.60 -6.59
N SER A 103 -0.98 15.03 -7.66
CA SER A 103 -0.45 15.08 -9.03
C SER A 103 1.05 14.70 -9.09
N PHE A 104 1.85 15.37 -9.94
CA PHE A 104 3.28 15.04 -10.14
C PHE A 104 4.16 15.11 -8.88
N LEU A 105 3.65 15.63 -7.75
CA LEU A 105 4.38 15.71 -6.49
C LEU A 105 4.21 14.44 -5.63
N GLU A 106 3.15 13.67 -5.84
CA GLU A 106 2.78 12.53 -5.01
C GLU A 106 2.46 11.34 -5.90
N ASN A 107 3.46 10.48 -6.10
CA ASN A 107 3.36 9.40 -7.09
C ASN A 107 3.43 8.00 -6.46
N CYS A 108 3.34 7.92 -5.13
CA CYS A 108 3.50 6.69 -4.37
C CYS A 108 2.33 6.51 -3.41
N ALA A 109 1.87 5.28 -3.18
CA ALA A 109 0.67 5.05 -2.37
C ALA A 109 0.98 4.48 -0.98
N VAL A 110 0.15 4.89 0.00
CA VAL A 110 0.10 4.31 1.35
C VAL A 110 -1.31 3.89 1.70
N ILE A 111 -1.44 2.87 2.55
CA ILE A 111 -2.66 2.63 3.35
C ILE A 111 -2.58 3.47 4.61
N LEU A 112 -3.64 4.23 4.89
CA LEU A 112 -3.86 4.85 6.20
C LEU A 112 -4.87 4.06 7.00
N LEU A 113 -4.51 3.71 8.25
CA LEU A 113 -5.41 3.07 9.20
C LEU A 113 -5.67 3.99 10.40
N SER A 114 -6.90 4.50 10.52
CA SER A 114 -7.25 5.53 11.51
C SER A 114 -7.57 5.01 12.92
N SER A 115 -8.00 3.74 13.08
CA SER A 115 -8.20 3.09 14.39
C SER A 115 -8.53 1.59 14.26
N LEU A 116 -8.61 0.88 15.39
CA LEU A 116 -8.95 -0.56 15.52
C LEU A 116 -10.24 -1.02 14.80
N ARG A 117 -11.16 -0.10 14.50
CA ARG A 117 -12.39 -0.37 13.70
C ARG A 117 -12.59 0.70 12.61
N GLY A 118 -11.51 1.41 12.29
CA GLY A 118 -11.54 2.68 11.59
C GLY A 118 -11.52 2.55 10.08
N HIS A 119 -11.71 3.69 9.43
CA HIS A 119 -11.52 3.84 8.00
C HIS A 119 -10.10 3.42 7.63
N ARG A 120 -10.01 2.50 6.67
CA ARG A 120 -8.83 2.24 5.86
C ARG A 120 -9.02 2.94 4.53
N SER A 121 -7.98 3.53 3.97
CA SER A 121 -8.04 4.13 2.64
C SER A 121 -6.64 4.30 2.09
N TRP A 122 -6.54 4.39 0.78
CA TRP A 122 -5.29 4.71 0.12
C TRP A 122 -5.16 6.21 -0.06
N ARG A 123 -3.94 6.71 0.06
CA ARG A 123 -3.55 8.06 -0.34
C ARG A 123 -2.31 7.99 -1.20
N ASP A 124 -2.23 8.88 -2.17
CA ASP A 124 -0.95 9.25 -2.75
C ASP A 124 -0.16 10.08 -1.74
N VAL A 125 1.16 9.96 -1.83
CA VAL A 125 2.15 10.66 -1.04
C VAL A 125 3.40 10.86 -1.89
N PRO A 126 4.29 11.80 -1.51
CA PRO A 126 5.62 11.86 -2.11
C PRO A 126 6.34 10.52 -1.96
N CYS A 127 7.03 10.12 -3.02
CA CYS A 127 8.04 9.08 -2.96
C CYS A 127 9.30 9.64 -2.26
#